data_AF-A0A834A1R3-F1
#
_entry.id   AF-A0A834A1R3-F1
#
_cell.length_a   1.000
_cell.length_b   1.000
_cell.length_c   1.000
_cell.angle_alpha   90.00
_cell.angle_beta   90.00
_cell.angle_gamma   90.00
#
_symmetry.space_group_name_H-M   'P 1'
#
loop_
_entity.id
_entity.type
_entity.pdbx_description
1 polymer ?
#
loop_
_entity_poly.entity_id
_entity_poly.type
_entity_poly.pdbx_seq_one_letter_code
_entity_poly.pdbx_strand_id
1 'polypeptide(L)'
;MDSMGLKNTPSFLIACNKQDITMAKSAKIIQQQLEKELNTLRVTRSAAPSTLDSSSAAAQAHLGKKGKDFEFAQLPLKVEFLECSAKGGRGDAGSPDVQDLEKWLAKIA
;
A
#
# COMPACT_ATOMS: atom_id res chain seq x y z
N MET A 1 -14.56 -5.29 -16.31
CA MET A 1 -14.24 -5.99 -15.05
C MET A 1 -15.53 -6.61 -14.57
N ASP A 2 -15.65 -7.92 -14.72
CA ASP A 2 -16.88 -8.66 -14.45
C ASP A 2 -17.26 -8.61 -12.97
N SER A 3 -18.55 -8.43 -12.70
CA SER A 3 -19.15 -8.26 -11.37
C SER A 3 -18.85 -9.42 -10.39
N MET A 4 -18.36 -10.55 -10.91
CA MET A 4 -18.02 -11.74 -10.13
C MET A 4 -16.62 -11.66 -9.47
N GLY A 5 -15.71 -10.80 -9.94
CA GLY A 5 -14.36 -10.63 -9.37
C GLY A 5 -14.28 -9.71 -8.15
N LEU A 6 -15.25 -8.82 -7.93
CA LEU A 6 -15.23 -7.88 -6.80
C LEU A 6 -15.49 -8.54 -5.44
N LYS A 7 -16.14 -9.72 -5.43
CA LYS A 7 -16.60 -10.38 -4.19
C LYS A 7 -15.48 -10.97 -3.33
N ASN A 8 -14.29 -11.18 -3.89
CA ASN A 8 -13.18 -11.84 -3.20
C ASN A 8 -11.90 -11.00 -3.19
N THR A 9 -12.08 -9.69 -3.08
CA THR A 9 -10.97 -8.74 -3.10
C THR A 9 -10.27 -8.74 -1.73
N PRO A 10 -8.99 -9.16 -1.63
CA PRO A 10 -8.30 -9.19 -0.35
C PRO A 10 -8.12 -7.76 0.20
N SER A 11 -8.17 -7.62 1.53
CA SER A 11 -7.82 -6.37 2.20
C SER A 11 -6.30 -6.23 2.24
N PHE A 12 -5.79 -5.05 1.91
CA PHE A 12 -4.37 -4.74 1.92
C PHE A 12 -4.04 -3.86 3.12
N LEU A 13 -2.92 -4.15 3.76
CA LEU A 13 -2.36 -3.32 4.83
C LEU A 13 -0.94 -2.92 4.48
N ILE A 14 -0.65 -1.63 4.61
CA ILE A 14 0.71 -1.10 4.58
C ILE A 14 1.13 -0.82 6.02
N ALA A 15 1.81 -1.80 6.61
CA ALA A 15 2.37 -1.70 7.96
C ALA A 15 3.70 -0.93 7.93
N CYS A 16 3.66 0.32 8.39
CA CYS A 16 4.80 1.22 8.44
C CYS A 16 5.69 0.86 9.64
N ASN A 17 6.48 -0.20 9.49
CA ASN A 17 7.32 -0.76 10.55
C ASN A 17 8.51 0.15 10.93
N LYS A 18 9.11 -0.14 12.09
CA LYS A 18 10.27 0.55 12.69
C LYS A 18 9.97 1.94 13.25
N GLN A 19 8.76 2.15 13.76
CA GLN A 19 8.37 3.44 14.37
C GLN A 19 9.11 3.76 15.67
N ASP A 20 9.89 2.81 16.21
CA ASP A 20 10.84 3.03 17.30
C ASP A 20 12.04 3.91 16.91
N ILE A 21 12.34 4.03 15.61
CA ILE A 21 13.42 4.86 15.10
C ILE A 21 12.96 6.31 15.09
N THR A 22 13.72 7.21 15.74
CA THR A 22 13.40 8.66 15.82
C THR A 22 13.14 9.34 14.47
N MET A 23 13.77 8.84 13.40
CA MET A 23 13.63 9.39 12.05
C MET A 23 12.55 8.67 11.22
N ALA A 24 11.82 7.70 11.81
CA ALA A 24 10.72 7.03 11.14
C ALA A 24 9.67 8.06 10.70
N LYS A 25 9.14 7.84 9.49
CA LYS A 25 8.07 8.66 8.95
C LYS A 25 6.74 8.06 9.39
N SER A 26 5.79 8.94 9.67
CA SER A 26 4.44 8.51 9.99
C SER A 26 3.79 7.82 8.78
N ALA A 27 2.83 6.95 9.05
CA ALA A 27 2.02 6.27 8.04
C ALA A 27 1.39 7.28 7.07
N LYS A 28 0.96 8.44 7.56
CA LYS A 28 0.42 9.53 6.73
C LYS A 28 1.43 10.07 5.71
N ILE A 29 2.67 10.31 6.13
CA ILE A 29 3.73 10.80 5.22
C ILE A 29 4.10 9.70 4.23
N ILE A 30 4.21 8.45 4.68
CA ILE A 30 4.51 7.31 3.82
C ILE A 30 3.41 7.13 2.77
N GLN A 31 2.14 7.20 3.16
CA GLN A 31 1.01 7.15 2.25
C GLN A 31 1.12 8.22 1.16
N GLN A 32 1.30 9.49 1.54
CA GLN A 32 1.42 10.60 0.58
C GLN A 32 2.59 10.42 -0.39
N GLN A 33 3.73 9.94 0.11
CA GLN A 33 4.91 9.73 -0.72
C GLN A 33 4.74 8.54 -1.68
N LEU A 34 4.13 7.45 -1.22
CA LEU A 34 3.79 6.32 -2.07
C LEU A 34 2.74 6.70 -3.12
N GLU A 35 1.74 7.50 -2.76
CA GLU A 35 0.73 8.01 -3.70
C GLU A 35 1.37 8.81 -4.83
N LYS A 36 2.27 9.74 -4.47
CA LYS A 36 3.05 10.53 -5.44
C LYS A 36 3.93 9.65 -6.34
N GLU A 37 4.63 8.68 -5.76
CA GLU A 37 5.52 7.79 -6.52
C GLU A 37 4.73 6.88 -7.47
N LEU A 38 3.62 6.29 -7.00
CA LEU A 38 2.73 5.48 -7.82
C LEU A 38 2.08 6.30 -8.94
N ASN A 39 1.77 7.58 -8.69
CA ASN A 39 1.31 8.50 -9.73
C ASN A 39 2.34 8.67 -10.85
N THR A 40 3.62 8.79 -10.50
CA THR A 40 4.73 8.85 -11.48
C THR A 40 4.87 7.52 -12.22
N LEU A 41 4.92 6.40 -11.49
CA LEU A 41 5.13 5.06 -12.05
C LEU A 41 4.04 4.63 -13.02
N ARG A 42 2.77 4.99 -12.76
CA ARG A 42 1.69 4.67 -13.71
C ARG A 42 1.81 5.44 -15.01
N VAL A 43 2.32 6.68 -14.98
CA VAL A 43 2.54 7.50 -16.18
C VAL A 43 3.73 6.95 -16.97
N THR A 44 4.85 6.66 -16.32
CA THR A 44 6.04 6.14 -17.01
C THR A 44 5.81 4.75 -17.60
N ARG A 45 5.12 3.85 -16.89
CA ARG A 45 4.74 2.54 -17.43
C ARG A 45 3.76 2.66 -18.60
N SER A 46 2.82 3.61 -18.56
CA SER A 46 1.88 3.83 -19.67
C SER A 46 2.55 4.47 -20.89
N ALA A 47 3.69 5.16 -20.71
CA ALA A 47 4.46 5.78 -21.78
C ALA A 47 5.55 4.86 -22.38
N ALA A 48 5.85 3.73 -21.73
CA ALA A 48 6.82 2.77 -22.24
C ALA A 48 6.28 2.05 -23.50
N PRO A 49 7.10 1.90 -24.56
CA PRO A 49 6.68 1.16 -25.76
C PRO A 49 6.29 -0.27 -25.42
N SER A 50 5.17 -0.74 -25.98
CA SER A 50 4.63 -2.10 -25.77
C SER A 50 5.54 -3.24 -26.24
N THR A 51 6.71 -2.93 -26.82
CA THR A 51 7.68 -3.88 -27.37
C THR A 51 8.62 -4.48 -26.32
N LEU A 52 8.62 -4.01 -25.07
CA LEU A 52 9.44 -4.56 -23.98
C LEU A 52 8.71 -5.52 -23.03
N ASP A 53 7.38 -5.66 -23.14
CA ASP A 53 6.59 -6.45 -22.19
C ASP A 53 6.44 -7.91 -22.68
N SER A 54 7.43 -8.75 -22.38
CA SER A 54 7.35 -10.20 -22.63
C SER A 54 6.54 -10.95 -21.55
N SER A 55 5.82 -10.26 -20.68
CA SER A 55 4.97 -10.88 -19.64
C SER A 55 3.49 -10.72 -19.99
N SER A 56 3.01 -11.64 -20.83
CA SER A 56 1.60 -12.00 -21.06
C SER A 56 0.52 -11.17 -20.33
N ALA A 57 -0.14 -10.29 -21.07
CA ALA A 57 -1.60 -10.07 -21.10
C ALA A 57 -2.40 -9.98 -19.78
N ALA A 58 -1.80 -9.65 -18.63
CA ALA A 58 -2.55 -9.15 -17.49
C ALA A 58 -2.92 -7.70 -17.81
N ALA A 59 -4.07 -7.54 -18.49
CA ALA A 59 -4.68 -6.29 -18.91
C ALA A 59 -4.18 -5.09 -18.09
N GLN A 60 -3.52 -4.13 -18.76
CA GLN A 60 -2.95 -2.90 -18.19
C GLN A 60 -3.89 -2.27 -17.15
N ALA A 61 -3.82 -2.73 -15.91
CA ALA A 61 -4.72 -2.33 -14.85
C ALA A 61 -4.29 -0.91 -14.46
N HIS A 62 -5.01 0.08 -14.97
CA HIS A 62 -4.71 1.46 -14.69
C HIS A 62 -5.00 1.74 -13.21
N LEU A 63 -3.98 2.17 -12.46
CA LEU A 63 -4.11 2.50 -11.05
C LEU A 63 -4.86 3.82 -10.88
N GLY A 64 -6.01 3.75 -10.19
CA GLY A 64 -6.84 4.91 -9.87
C GLY A 64 -7.57 5.51 -11.07
N LYS A 65 -7.89 6.81 -10.99
CA LYS A 65 -8.62 7.53 -12.03
C LYS A 65 -7.67 8.27 -12.98
N LYS A 66 -8.01 8.29 -14.27
CA LYS A 66 -7.32 9.12 -15.28
C LYS A 66 -7.58 10.60 -15.01
N GLY A 67 -6.57 11.45 -15.18
CA GLY A 67 -6.70 12.91 -15.06
C GLY A 67 -6.80 13.45 -13.63
N LYS A 68 -6.64 12.61 -12.61
CA LYS A 68 -6.48 13.01 -11.20
C LYS A 68 -5.26 12.33 -10.63
N ASP A 69 -4.58 12.96 -9.68
CA ASP A 69 -3.48 12.31 -8.97
C ASP A 69 -3.96 11.02 -8.30
N PHE A 70 -3.07 10.03 -8.26
CA PHE A 70 -3.37 8.74 -7.65
C PHE A 70 -3.53 8.89 -6.14
N GLU A 71 -4.59 8.29 -5.60
CA GLU A 71 -4.81 8.11 -4.16
C GLU A 71 -5.24 6.67 -3.92
N PHE A 72 -4.83 6.07 -2.80
CA PHE A 72 -5.22 4.68 -2.49
C PHE A 72 -6.73 4.49 -2.39
N ALA A 73 -7.46 5.54 -1.98
CA ALA A 73 -8.92 5.57 -1.91
C ALA A 73 -9.62 5.38 -3.28
N GLN A 74 -8.89 5.56 -4.39
CA GLN A 74 -9.42 5.35 -5.74
C GLN A 74 -9.40 3.88 -6.17
N LEU A 75 -8.70 3.01 -5.44
CA LEU A 75 -8.63 1.59 -5.75
C LEU A 75 -9.96 0.90 -5.38
N PRO A 76 -10.38 -0.13 -6.14
CA PRO A 76 -11.48 -0.99 -5.74
C PRO A 76 -11.09 -1.96 -4.59
N LEU A 77 -9.92 -1.76 -3.99
CA LEU A 77 -9.34 -2.56 -2.91
C LEU A 77 -9.41 -1.74 -1.62
N LYS A 78 -9.64 -2.41 -0.49
CA LYS A 78 -9.50 -1.77 0.81
C LYS A 78 -8.02 -1.73 1.19
N VAL A 79 -7.44 -0.54 1.19
CA VAL A 79 -6.04 -0.32 1.62
C VAL A 79 -6.06 0.45 2.93
N GLU A 80 -5.48 -0.13 3.98
CA GLU A 80 -5.31 0.51 5.29
C GLU A 80 -3.82 0.74 5.54
N PHE A 81 -3.50 1.77 6.33
CA PHE A 81 -2.15 2.08 6.78
C PHE A 81 -2.12 2.06 8.29
N LEU A 82 -1.05 1.51 8.87
CA LEU A 82 -0.80 1.59 10.29
C LEU A 82 0.69 1.73 10.60
N GLU A 83 0.96 2.10 11.84
CA GLU A 83 2.29 2.25 12.41
C GLU A 83 2.56 1.06 13.34
N CYS A 84 3.76 0.50 13.27
CA CYS A 84 4.16 -0.58 14.16
C CYS A 84 5.67 -0.61 14.39
N SER A 85 6.10 -1.31 15.45
CA SER A 85 7.49 -1.67 15.66
C SER A 85 7.63 -3.11 16.14
N ALA A 86 8.33 -3.92 15.37
CA ALA A 86 8.68 -5.28 15.78
C ALA A 86 9.71 -5.32 16.94
N LYS A 87 10.43 -4.22 17.21
CA LYS A 87 11.44 -4.14 18.27
C LYS A 87 10.91 -3.49 19.55
N GLY A 88 9.86 -2.66 19.46
CA GLY A 88 9.35 -1.90 20.60
C GLY A 88 10.15 -0.64 20.92
N GLY A 89 9.72 0.10 21.94
CA GLY A 89 10.33 1.37 22.37
C GLY A 89 11.81 1.27 22.82
N ARG A 90 12.49 2.42 22.93
CA ARG A 90 13.95 2.53 23.10
C ARG A 90 14.54 1.66 24.23
N GLY A 91 15.15 0.55 23.85
CA GLY A 91 15.97 -0.34 24.68
C GLY A 91 16.02 -1.75 24.09
N ASP A 92 17.02 -2.57 24.45
CA ASP A 92 17.13 -3.98 23.99
C ASP A 92 16.08 -4.92 24.63
N ALA A 93 15.07 -4.37 25.31
CA ALA A 93 14.04 -5.09 26.04
C ALA A 93 12.63 -4.50 25.83
N GLY A 94 12.42 -3.71 24.77
CA GLY A 94 11.09 -3.23 24.42
C GLY A 94 10.20 -4.37 23.92
N SER A 95 8.97 -4.47 24.42
CA SER A 95 7.96 -5.34 23.80
C SER A 95 7.56 -4.78 22.43
N PRO A 96 7.31 -5.62 21.42
CA PRO A 96 6.88 -5.15 20.10
C PRO A 96 5.60 -4.31 20.21
N ASP A 97 5.57 -3.19 19.49
CA ASP A 97 4.39 -2.35 19.33
C ASP A 97 3.65 -2.77 18.05
N VAL A 98 2.84 -3.81 18.16
CA VAL A 98 2.10 -4.43 17.05
C VAL A 98 0.60 -4.52 17.33
N GLN A 99 0.09 -3.81 18.34
CA GLN A 99 -1.31 -3.92 18.77
C GLN A 99 -2.29 -3.57 17.66
N ASP A 100 -2.00 -2.52 16.88
CA ASP A 100 -2.88 -2.12 15.79
C ASP A 100 -2.82 -3.10 14.60
N LEU A 101 -1.68 -3.77 14.40
CA LEU A 101 -1.54 -4.86 13.45
C LEU A 101 -2.37 -6.08 13.88
N GLU A 102 -2.30 -6.46 15.14
CA GLU A 102 -3.10 -7.55 15.71
C GLU A 102 -4.61 -7.27 15.63
N LYS A 103 -5.04 -6.04 15.97
CA LYS A 103 -6.44 -5.61 15.80
C LYS A 103 -6.87 -5.66 14.34
N TRP A 104 -6.02 -5.24 13.40
CA TRP A 104 -6.34 -5.31 11.99
C TRP A 104 -6.46 -6.75 11.49
N LEU A 105 -5.54 -7.64 11.90
CA LEU A 105 -5.61 -9.07 11.60
C LEU A 105 -6.89 -9.70 12.16
N ALA A 106 -7.25 -9.40 13.42
CA ALA A 106 -8.48 -9.90 14.03
C ALA A 106 -9.76 -9.39 13.34
N LYS A 107 -9.71 -8.20 12.72
CA LYS A 107 -10.83 -7.62 11.95
C LYS A 107 -11.04 -8.30 10.60
N ILE A 108 -9.99 -8.89 10.01
CA ILE A 108 -10.06 -9.51 8.68
C ILE A 108 -10.07 -11.05 8.73
N ALA A 109 -9.83 -11.64 9.90
CA ALA A 109 -9.87 -13.08 10.17
C ALA A 109 -11.30 -13.63 10.28
#